data_AF-A0AAV0YD30-F1
#
_entry.id   AF-A0AAV0YD30-F1
#
_cell.length_a   1.000
_cell.length_b   1.000
_cell.length_c   1.000
_cell.angle_alpha   90.00
_cell.angle_beta   90.00
_cell.angle_gamma   90.00
#
_symmetry.space_group_name_H-M   'P 1'
#
loop_
_entity.id
_entity.type
_entity.pdbx_description
1 polymer ?
#
loop_
_entity_poly.entity_id
_entity_poly.type
_entity_poly.pdbx_seq_one_letter_code
_entity_poly.pdbx_strand_id
1 'polypeptide(L)'
;MVSSSIFALPSRSTLTSRLSRIPFKPGINLHIQENLKHQSTKLKDINKNCILIFDEMALSAGLRYDKKNDMILGLQKNQNSQTPKFADHALVFMLRGIARSGKQPYAYYYSTQHYSNG
;
A
#
# COMPACT_ATOMS: atom_id res chain seq x y z
N MET A 1 11.21 -38.79 4.09
CA MET A 1 11.32 -37.82 2.98
C MET A 1 9.95 -37.73 2.33
N VAL A 2 9.09 -36.83 2.82
CA VAL A 2 7.69 -36.76 2.37
C VAL A 2 7.60 -35.91 1.11
N SER A 3 6.89 -36.47 0.13
CA SER A 3 6.87 -36.05 -1.28
C SER A 3 6.28 -34.65 -1.49
N SER A 4 7.07 -33.76 -2.11
CA SER A 4 6.64 -32.47 -2.64
C SER A 4 5.77 -32.57 -3.91
N SER A 5 5.37 -33.78 -4.33
CA SER A 5 4.70 -34.03 -5.63
C SER A 5 3.17 -33.91 -5.62
N ILE A 6 2.55 -33.51 -4.50
CA ILE A 6 1.08 -33.44 -4.40
C ILE A 6 0.52 -32.12 -4.98
N PHE A 7 1.34 -31.07 -5.09
CA PHE A 7 0.91 -29.79 -5.67
C PHE A 7 1.95 -29.22 -6.64
N ALA A 8 1.54 -28.95 -7.88
CA ALA A 8 2.34 -28.27 -8.90
C ALA A 8 2.49 -26.76 -8.58
N LEU A 9 3.23 -26.45 -7.52
CA LEU A 9 3.45 -25.08 -7.06
C LEU A 9 4.71 -24.48 -7.69
N PRO A 10 4.73 -23.16 -7.96
CA PRO A 10 5.93 -22.49 -8.44
C PRO A 10 7.03 -22.48 -7.37
N SER A 11 8.28 -22.46 -7.82
CA SER A 11 9.42 -22.26 -6.93
C SER A 11 9.36 -20.90 -6.22
N ARG A 12 10.04 -20.77 -5.07
CA ARG A 12 10.20 -19.49 -4.36
C ARG A 12 10.71 -18.38 -5.28
N SER A 13 11.72 -18.68 -6.11
CA SER A 13 12.30 -17.72 -7.05
C SER A 13 11.26 -17.22 -8.07
N THR A 14 10.48 -18.14 -8.63
CA THR A 14 9.40 -17.81 -9.56
C THR A 14 8.35 -16.91 -8.90
N LEU A 15 7.97 -17.21 -7.65
CA LEU A 15 6.99 -16.40 -6.91
C LEU A 15 7.53 -15.00 -6.62
N THR A 16 8.75 -14.88 -6.09
CA THR A 16 9.37 -13.57 -5.81
C THR A 16 9.55 -12.74 -7.08
N SER A 17 9.98 -13.35 -8.18
CA SER A 17 10.11 -12.68 -9.47
C SER A 17 8.77 -12.12 -9.96
N ARG A 18 7.70 -12.91 -9.87
CA ARG A 18 6.34 -12.47 -10.23
C ARG A 18 5.83 -11.36 -9.32
N LEU A 19 5.91 -11.52 -8.00
CA LEU A 19 5.46 -10.52 -7.03
C LEU A 19 6.21 -9.20 -7.16
N SER A 20 7.51 -9.24 -7.50
CA SER A 20 8.29 -8.01 -7.69
C SER A 20 7.68 -7.08 -8.74
N ARG A 21 6.93 -7.61 -9.72
CA ARG A 21 6.33 -6.85 -10.83
C ARG A 21 5.16 -5.99 -10.40
N ILE A 22 4.65 -6.16 -9.18
CA ILE A 22 3.54 -5.38 -8.66
C ILE A 22 4.13 -4.13 -7.97
N PRO A 23 3.95 -2.92 -8.53
CA PRO A 23 4.55 -1.73 -7.96
C PRO A 23 3.74 -1.28 -6.73
N PHE A 24 4.38 -1.29 -5.55
CA PHE A 24 3.85 -0.70 -4.33
C PHE A 24 4.69 0.50 -3.95
N LYS A 25 4.26 1.68 -4.42
CA LYS A 25 4.93 2.96 -4.15
C LYS A 25 4.07 3.80 -3.20
N PRO A 26 4.67 4.72 -2.42
CA PRO A 26 3.89 5.69 -1.66
C PRO A 26 3.01 6.50 -2.62
N GLY A 27 1.78 6.76 -2.20
CA GLY A 27 0.73 7.38 -2.98
C GLY A 27 -0.44 6.43 -3.25
N ILE A 28 -1.28 6.85 -4.19
CA ILE A 28 -2.40 6.05 -4.70
C ILE A 28 -1.86 4.97 -5.63
N ASN A 29 -2.27 3.71 -5.40
CA ASN A 29 -1.95 2.63 -6.32
C ASN A 29 -2.93 2.63 -7.50
N LEU A 30 -2.47 3.04 -8.68
CA LEU A 30 -3.30 3.14 -9.89
C LEU A 30 -3.89 1.79 -10.31
N HIS A 31 -3.17 0.68 -10.14
CA HIS A 31 -3.71 -0.64 -10.47
C HIS A 31 -4.88 -1.03 -9.56
N ILE A 32 -4.81 -0.67 -8.27
CA ILE A 32 -5.92 -0.86 -7.33
C ILE A 32 -7.09 0.03 -7.75
N GLN A 33 -6.86 1.29 -8.09
CA GLN A 33 -7.90 2.21 -8.55
C GLN A 33 -8.61 1.71 -9.82
N GLU A 34 -7.85 1.27 -10.83
CA GLU A 34 -8.39 0.71 -12.07
C GLU A 34 -9.20 -0.56 -11.81
N ASN A 35 -8.67 -1.47 -10.98
CA ASN A 35 -9.39 -2.68 -10.61
C ASN A 35 -10.69 -2.34 -9.84
N LEU A 36 -10.66 -1.41 -8.90
CA LEU A 36 -11.86 -0.96 -8.19
C LEU A 36 -12.90 -0.37 -9.14
N LYS A 37 -12.46 0.44 -10.11
CA LYS A 37 -13.35 0.99 -11.16
C LYS A 37 -14.00 -0.13 -11.98
N HIS A 38 -13.24 -1.16 -12.37
CA HIS A 38 -13.78 -2.29 -13.10
C HIS A 38 -14.70 -3.18 -12.23
N GLN A 39 -14.41 -3.35 -10.94
CA GLN A 39 -15.29 -4.10 -10.04
C GLN A 39 -16.59 -3.33 -9.78
N SER A 40 -16.54 -2.00 -9.66
CA SER A 40 -17.73 -1.19 -9.36
C SER A 40 -18.79 -1.26 -10.46
N THR A 41 -18.41 -1.48 -11.72
CA THR A 41 -19.37 -1.70 -12.82
C THR A 41 -20.20 -2.98 -12.65
N LYS A 42 -19.67 -3.97 -11.92
CA LYS A 42 -20.32 -5.26 -11.67
C LYS A 42 -21.09 -5.29 -10.34
N LEU A 43 -20.95 -4.26 -9.50
CA LEU A 43 -21.64 -4.17 -8.22
C LEU A 43 -23.03 -3.56 -8.39
N LYS A 44 -23.99 -4.08 -7.61
CA LYS A 44 -25.27 -3.41 -7.36
C LYS A 44 -25.03 -2.09 -6.63
N ASP A 45 -25.91 -1.10 -6.82
CA ASP A 45 -25.70 0.25 -6.28
C ASP A 45 -25.53 0.28 -4.76
N ILE A 46 -26.30 -0.53 -4.03
CA ILE A 46 -26.18 -0.67 -2.57
C ILE A 46 -24.77 -1.11 -2.13
N ASN A 47 -24.06 -1.86 -2.97
CA ASN A 47 -22.72 -2.38 -2.69
C ASN A 47 -21.60 -1.43 -3.14
N LYS A 48 -21.91 -0.34 -3.86
CA LYS A 48 -20.92 0.67 -4.27
C LYS A 48 -20.58 1.63 -3.13
N ASN A 49 -21.46 1.75 -2.14
CA ASN A 49 -21.26 2.60 -0.99
C ASN A 49 -20.14 2.05 -0.09
N CYS A 50 -19.13 2.89 0.15
CA CYS A 50 -17.98 2.58 0.98
C CYS A 50 -17.57 3.78 1.83
N ILE A 51 -16.82 3.49 2.88
CA ILE A 51 -16.23 4.47 3.80
C ILE A 51 -14.73 4.47 3.55
N LEU A 52 -14.14 5.66 3.45
CA LEU A 52 -12.71 5.85 3.47
C LEU A 52 -12.26 5.97 4.93
N ILE A 53 -11.42 5.04 5.37
CA ILE A 53 -10.84 5.02 6.72
C ILE A 53 -9.34 5.28 6.57
N PHE A 54 -8.77 6.05 7.48
CA PHE A 54 -7.34 6.27 7.53
C PHE A 54 -6.83 6.15 8.96
N ASP A 55 -5.57 5.74 9.09
CA ASP A 55 -4.85 5.68 10.36
C ASP A 55 -3.35 5.82 10.10
N GLU A 56 -2.59 6.20 11.13
CA GLU A 56 -1.13 6.25 11.08
C GLU A 56 -0.52 4.97 11.66
N MET A 57 0.42 4.39 10.92
CA MET A 57 1.19 3.23 11.35
C MET A 57 2.63 3.63 11.62
N ALA A 58 3.10 3.44 12.84
CA ALA A 58 4.50 3.69 13.20
C ALA A 58 5.46 2.83 12.36
N LEU A 59 6.55 3.45 11.94
CA LEU A 59 7.65 2.88 11.18
C LEU A 59 8.96 3.10 11.92
N SER A 60 9.90 2.16 11.77
CA SER A 60 11.29 2.46 12.10
C SER A 60 11.85 3.45 11.07
N ALA A 61 12.24 4.64 11.54
CA ALA A 61 12.88 5.64 10.70
C ALA A 61 14.13 5.06 10.03
N GLY A 62 14.25 5.25 8.72
CA GLY A 62 15.40 4.75 7.96
C GLY A 62 15.25 4.97 6.47
N LEU A 63 16.40 4.98 5.78
CA LEU A 63 16.46 5.16 4.33
C LEU A 63 16.64 3.81 3.65
N ARG A 64 15.84 3.55 2.60
CA ARG A 64 16.03 2.38 1.75
C ARG A 64 16.03 2.78 0.29
N TYR A 65 16.98 2.26 -0.47
CA TYR A 65 17.00 2.45 -1.91
C TYR A 65 16.36 1.25 -2.61
N ASP A 66 15.25 1.49 -3.30
CA ASP A 66 14.61 0.53 -4.18
C ASP A 66 15.25 0.61 -5.58
N LYS A 67 16.25 -0.26 -5.81
CA LYS A 67 16.98 -0.36 -7.07
C LYS A 67 16.08 -0.60 -8.28
N LYS A 68 14.94 -1.27 -8.10
CA LYS A 68 14.07 -1.63 -9.22
C LYS A 68 13.32 -0.41 -9.75
N ASN A 69 12.89 0.45 -8.83
CA ASN A 69 12.09 1.63 -9.14
C ASN A 69 12.91 2.92 -9.15
N ASP A 70 14.22 2.82 -8.95
CA ASP A 70 15.15 3.94 -8.77
C ASP A 70 14.61 5.00 -7.81
N MET A 71 14.26 4.56 -6.60
CA MET A 71 13.53 5.40 -5.64
C MET A 71 14.07 5.25 -4.23
N ILE A 72 14.20 6.39 -3.56
CA ILE A 72 14.51 6.48 -2.14
C ILE A 72 13.22 6.40 -1.33
N LEU A 73 13.14 5.42 -0.42
CA LEU A 73 12.04 5.16 0.50
C LEU A 73 12.39 5.64 1.91
N GLY A 74 11.38 6.03 2.69
CA GLY A 74 11.54 6.45 4.09
C GLY A 74 11.75 7.94 4.31
N LEU A 75 11.52 8.76 3.27
CA LEU A 75 11.53 10.22 3.38
C LEU A 75 10.11 10.79 3.20
N GLN A 76 9.76 11.73 4.07
CA GLN A 76 8.56 12.55 3.91
C GLN A 76 8.78 13.53 2.74
N LYS A 77 7.95 13.41 1.69
CA LYS A 77 7.93 14.36 0.57
C LYS A 77 6.97 15.50 0.90
N ASN A 78 7.47 16.54 1.55
CA ASN A 78 6.74 17.79 1.69
C ASN A 78 7.12 18.74 0.55
N GLN A 79 6.13 19.30 -0.14
CA GLN A 79 6.37 20.27 -1.22
C GLN A 79 6.97 21.58 -0.71
N ASN A 80 6.87 21.85 0.60
CA ASN A 80 7.20 23.13 1.22
C ASN A 80 8.42 23.11 2.16
N SER A 81 9.02 21.94 2.44
CA SER A 81 10.20 21.87 3.31
C SER A 81 11.47 21.73 2.50
N GLN A 82 12.37 22.69 2.65
CA GLN A 82 13.69 22.70 2.02
C GLN A 82 14.54 21.46 2.39
N THR A 83 14.23 20.78 3.49
CA THR A 83 14.97 19.62 4.00
C THR A 83 14.12 18.35 4.02
N PRO A 84 14.60 17.23 3.46
CA PRO A 84 13.92 15.94 3.55
C PRO A 84 13.99 15.41 4.99
N LYS A 85 12.84 15.00 5.54
CA LYS A 85 12.76 14.40 6.88
C LYS A 85 12.57 12.88 6.78
N PHE A 86 13.17 12.14 7.71
CA PHE A 86 12.89 10.72 7.84
C PHE A 86 11.46 10.52 8.31
N ALA A 87 10.75 9.63 7.64
CA ALA A 87 9.40 9.24 8.02
C ALA A 87 9.49 8.24 9.17
N ASP A 88 8.79 8.53 10.27
CA ASP A 88 8.60 7.63 11.40
C ASP A 88 7.18 7.03 11.40
N HIS A 89 6.31 7.45 10.48
CA HIS A 89 4.96 6.91 10.33
C HIS A 89 4.59 6.76 8.84
N ALA A 90 3.62 5.89 8.58
CA ALA A 90 2.88 5.82 7.33
C ALA A 90 1.41 6.13 7.58
N LEU A 91 0.89 7.17 6.94
CA LEU A 91 -0.54 7.44 6.85
C LEU A 91 -1.15 6.49 5.82
N VAL A 92 -1.99 5.56 6.25
CA VAL A 92 -2.58 4.52 5.40
C VAL A 92 -4.06 4.79 5.19
N PHE A 93 -4.51 4.68 3.94
CA PHE A 93 -5.90 4.83 3.54
C PHE A 93 -6.50 3.50 3.08
N MET A 94 -7.65 3.13 3.61
CA MET A 94 -8.40 1.92 3.27
C MET A 94 -9.85 2.23 2.92
N LEU A 95 -10.35 1.59 1.87
CA LEU A 95 -11.77 1.60 1.53
C LEU A 95 -12.46 0.42 2.22
N ARG A 96 -13.56 0.69 2.93
CA ARG A 96 -14.40 -0.33 3.57
C ARG A 96 -15.82 -0.27 3.02
N GLY A 97 -16.33 -1.37 2.47
CA GLY A 97 -17.72 -1.45 2.01
C GLY A 97 -18.72 -1.35 3.17
N ILE A 98 -19.86 -0.68 2.93
CA ILE A 98 -20.93 -0.52 3.93
C ILE A 98 -21.85 -1.74 3.91
N ALA A 99 -22.44 -2.03 2.75
CA ALA A 99 -23.35 -3.17 2.59
C ALA A 99 -22.62 -4.52 2.53
N ARG A 100 -21.36 -4.52 2.05
CA ARG A 100 -20.50 -5.71 1.98
C ARG A 100 -19.24 -5.47 2.80
N SER A 101 -18.93 -6.37 3.72
CA SER A 101 -17.84 -6.25 4.69
C SER A 101 -16.43 -6.52 4.12
N GLY A 102 -16.07 -5.86 3.02
CA GLY A 102 -14.72 -5.89 2.42
C GLY A 102 -13.88 -4.68 2.84
N LYS A 103 -12.57 -4.87 3.03
CA LYS A 103 -11.57 -3.80 3.22
C LYS A 103 -10.49 -3.92 2.14
N GLN A 104 -10.11 -2.79 1.53
CA GLN A 104 -9.08 -2.74 0.51
C GLN A 104 -8.15 -1.54 0.78
N PRO A 105 -6.84 -1.76 1.00
CA PRO A 105 -5.85 -0.68 1.00
C PRO A 105 -5.89 0.07 -0.33
N TYR A 106 -5.92 1.39 -0.25
CA TYR A 106 -6.05 2.26 -1.42
C TYR A 106 -4.78 3.10 -1.65
N ALA A 107 -4.24 3.68 -0.59
CA ALA A 107 -3.04 4.50 -0.66
C ALA A 107 -2.28 4.49 0.67
N TYR A 108 -1.00 4.85 0.63
CA TYR A 108 -0.24 5.18 1.83
C TYR A 108 0.74 6.32 1.56
N TYR A 109 1.02 7.14 2.55
CA TYR A 109 1.95 8.25 2.46
C TYR A 109 2.88 8.25 3.66
N TYR A 110 4.13 8.67 3.44
CA TYR A 110 5.06 8.89 4.54
C TYR A 110 4.65 10.13 5.33
N SER A 111 4.58 9.98 6.65
CA SER A 111 4.27 11.03 7.61
C SER A 111 5.36 11.09 8.67
N THR A 112 5.45 12.24 9.33
CA THR A 112 6.26 12.40 10.54
C THR A 112 5.31 12.82 11.65
N GLN A 113 5.33 12.14 12.79
CA GLN A 113 4.45 12.51 13.89
C GLN A 113 4.83 13.90 14.40
N HIS A 114 3.94 14.86 14.21
CA HIS A 114 4.07 16.17 14.84
C HIS A 114 3.63 16.04 16.30
N TYR A 115 4.57 15.87 17.22
CA TYR A 115 4.31 16.20 18.62
C TYR A 115 4.03 17.70 18.71
N SER A 116 2.76 18.08 18.74
CA SER A 116 2.37 19.35 19.31
C SER A 116 2.69 19.26 20.80
N ASN A 117 3.78 19.89 21.25
CA ASN A 117 4.02 20.12 22.66
C ASN A 117 2.80 20.86 23.23
N GLY A 118 1.98 20.14 23.99
CA GLY A 118 1.00 20.71 24.91
C GLY A 118 1.66 21.08 26.21
#